data_AF-R7S3I8-F1
#
_entry.id   AF-R7S3I8-F1
#
_cell.length_a   1.000
_cell.length_b   1.000
_cell.length_c   1.000
_cell.angle_alpha   90.00
_cell.angle_beta   90.00
_cell.angle_gamma   90.00
#
_symmetry.space_group_name_H-M   'P 1'
#
loop_
_entity.id
_entity.type
_entity.pdbx_description
1 polymer ?
#
loop_
_entity_poly.entity_id
_entity_poly.type
_entity_poly.pdbx_seq_one_letter_code
_entity_poly.pdbx_strand_id
1 'polypeptide(L)'
;MLSLQIFTALIALLVSPFLASARPAARRNVNNFFLVATPTKTAHPTTSTGLNLIDPFHQEQFFLRAQEDAASYSEFNLTKGTLETLAMPPNLFTLETYESNIDTDSGEFFFLPESGTPGLFSFHGQWLAFNGSTSGFTICEPSNAIENPVVYWKGTDSTCVDTFIFRTTTDPASTST
;
A
#
# COMPACT_ATOMS: atom_id res chain seq x y z
N MET A 1 -8.74 -73.75 31.85
CA MET A 1 -7.71 -73.33 30.88
C MET A 1 -7.49 -71.84 31.07
N LEU A 2 -6.22 -71.47 31.17
CA LEU A 2 -5.66 -70.14 31.43
C LEU A 2 -5.86 -69.20 30.22
N SER A 3 -5.95 -67.87 30.46
CA SER A 3 -5.46 -66.74 29.63
C SER A 3 -6.43 -65.54 29.68
N LEU A 4 -6.13 -64.43 30.38
CA LEU A 4 -5.44 -63.20 29.91
C LEU A 4 -6.32 -62.43 28.87
N GLN A 5 -6.66 -61.14 28.98
CA GLN A 5 -5.81 -60.01 29.34
C GLN A 5 -6.55 -58.79 29.93
N ILE A 6 -5.78 -58.08 30.76
CA ILE A 6 -5.82 -56.66 31.16
C ILE A 6 -5.78 -55.75 29.91
N PHE A 7 -6.43 -54.58 29.91
CA PHE A 7 -5.74 -53.28 29.69
C PHE A 7 -6.66 -52.07 29.90
N THR A 8 -6.31 -51.32 30.93
CA THR A 8 -6.85 -50.05 31.36
C THR A 8 -6.32 -48.91 30.50
N ALA A 9 -7.20 -47.96 30.20
CA ALA A 9 -7.03 -46.57 29.76
C ALA A 9 -5.63 -46.04 29.36
N LEU A 10 -5.55 -45.48 28.15
CA LEU A 10 -4.73 -44.29 27.87
C LEU A 10 -5.23 -43.60 26.58
N ILE A 11 -6.14 -42.63 26.70
CA ILE A 11 -6.41 -41.68 25.61
C ILE A 11 -5.54 -40.45 25.90
N ALA A 12 -4.38 -40.40 25.24
CA ALA A 12 -3.51 -39.23 25.26
C ALA A 12 -4.16 -38.11 24.43
N LEU A 13 -4.51 -37.00 25.08
CA LEU A 13 -4.86 -35.76 24.41
C LEU A 13 -3.61 -35.24 23.67
N LEU A 14 -3.63 -35.33 22.35
CA LEU A 14 -2.67 -34.65 21.48
C LEU A 14 -2.97 -33.14 21.52
N VAL A 15 -2.29 -32.41 22.39
CA VAL A 15 -2.20 -30.95 22.32
C VAL A 15 -1.37 -30.63 21.08
N SER A 16 -2.04 -30.32 19.98
CA SER A 16 -1.38 -29.83 18.77
C SER A 16 -0.79 -28.45 19.07
N PRO A 17 0.54 -28.24 19.02
CA PRO A 17 1.04 -26.88 18.98
C PRO A 17 0.65 -26.34 17.61
N PHE A 18 -0.27 -25.37 17.59
CA PHE A 18 -0.38 -24.45 16.47
C PHE A 18 1.02 -23.88 16.24
N LEU A 19 1.71 -24.37 15.20
CA LEU A 19 2.84 -23.68 14.62
C LEU A 19 2.26 -22.40 14.03
N ALA A 20 2.19 -21.35 14.85
CA ALA A 20 2.09 -20.00 14.35
C ALA A 20 3.34 -19.81 13.47
N SER A 21 3.16 -19.92 12.16
CA SER A 21 4.12 -19.41 11.19
C SER A 21 4.23 -17.93 11.48
N ALA A 22 5.19 -17.55 12.32
CA ALA A 22 5.60 -16.18 12.48
C ALA A 22 6.24 -15.81 11.15
N ARG A 23 5.41 -15.31 10.23
CA ARG A 23 5.88 -14.66 9.01
C ARG A 23 6.96 -13.68 9.44
N PRO A 24 8.19 -13.76 8.91
CA PRO A 24 9.24 -12.81 9.26
C PRO A 24 8.64 -11.42 9.10
N ALA A 25 8.58 -10.64 10.19
CA ALA A 25 8.26 -9.23 10.07
C ALA A 25 9.33 -8.67 9.13
N ALA A 26 8.92 -8.29 7.92
CA ALA A 26 9.81 -7.61 6.99
C ALA A 26 10.47 -6.48 7.78
N ARG A 27 11.80 -6.49 7.83
CA ARG A 27 12.57 -5.57 8.65
C ARG A 27 12.24 -4.16 8.16
N ARG A 28 11.39 -3.44 8.89
CA ARG A 28 10.93 -2.11 8.50
C ARG A 28 12.15 -1.23 8.28
N ASN A 29 12.34 -0.76 7.06
CA ASN A 29 13.43 0.19 6.79
C ASN A 29 13.02 1.51 7.44
N VAL A 30 13.91 2.11 8.23
CA VAL A 30 13.60 3.31 9.04
C VAL A 30 13.23 4.53 8.16
N ASN A 31 13.53 4.43 6.87
CA ASN A 31 13.16 5.44 5.87
C ASN A 31 11.79 5.19 5.21
N ASN A 32 11.10 4.11 5.56
CA ASN A 32 9.78 3.81 5.03
C ASN A 32 8.71 4.71 5.67
N PHE A 33 7.71 5.06 4.87
CA PHE A 33 6.56 5.86 5.26
C PHE A 33 5.31 5.35 4.54
N PHE A 34 4.14 5.67 5.06
CA PHE A 34 2.87 5.50 4.37
C PHE A 34 2.49 6.81 3.68
N LEU A 35 1.71 6.69 2.61
CA LEU A 35 1.14 7.83 1.91
C LEU A 35 -0.34 7.97 2.27
N VAL A 36 -0.76 9.21 2.43
CA VAL A 36 -2.11 9.60 2.81
C VAL A 36 -2.49 10.85 2.04
N ALA A 37 -3.72 10.88 1.54
CA ALA A 37 -4.29 12.00 0.80
C ALA A 37 -5.22 12.82 1.69
N THR A 38 -5.25 14.12 1.51
CA THR A 38 -6.11 15.05 2.27
C THR A 38 -6.57 16.20 1.39
N PRO A 39 -7.82 16.68 1.54
CA PRO A 39 -8.31 17.83 0.77
C PRO A 39 -7.69 19.16 1.23
N THR A 40 -6.94 19.20 2.34
CA THR A 40 -6.41 20.45 2.90
C THR A 40 -4.91 20.41 3.12
N LYS A 41 -4.24 21.51 2.81
CA LYS A 41 -2.81 21.68 3.06
C LYS A 41 -2.56 22.21 4.49
N THR A 42 -2.91 21.42 5.50
CA THR A 42 -2.69 21.76 6.92
C THR A 42 -1.62 20.84 7.52
N ALA A 43 -0.76 21.37 8.40
CA ALA A 43 0.38 20.62 8.95
C ALA A 43 0.01 19.33 9.71
N HIS A 44 -1.27 19.17 10.07
CA HIS A 44 -1.82 17.97 10.68
C HIS A 44 -3.25 17.76 10.17
N PRO A 45 -3.43 17.11 9.02
CA PRO A 45 -4.74 16.96 8.43
C PRO A 45 -5.60 16.07 9.32
N THR A 46 -6.77 16.58 9.69
CA THR A 46 -7.75 15.86 10.51
C THR A 46 -8.59 14.88 9.70
N THR A 47 -8.56 15.02 8.37
CA THR A 47 -9.23 14.16 7.40
C THR A 47 -8.20 13.71 6.39
N SER A 48 -7.92 12.41 6.38
CA SER A 48 -6.98 11.81 5.44
C SER A 48 -7.43 10.41 5.05
N THR A 49 -7.27 10.09 3.77
CA THR A 49 -7.52 8.77 3.19
C THR A 49 -6.19 8.09 2.92
N GLY A 50 -6.03 6.83 3.29
CA GLY A 50 -4.79 6.10 3.03
C GLY A 50 -4.62 5.82 1.55
N LEU A 51 -3.37 5.83 1.08
CA LEU A 51 -3.04 5.46 -0.29
C LEU A 51 -2.34 4.10 -0.32
N ASN A 52 -2.79 3.24 -1.21
CA ASN A 52 -2.32 1.85 -1.30
C ASN A 52 -2.05 1.45 -2.75
N LEU A 53 -1.17 0.46 -2.94
CA LEU A 53 -0.96 -0.18 -4.22
C LEU A 53 -2.02 -1.24 -4.44
N ILE A 54 -2.71 -1.13 -5.57
CA ILE A 54 -3.74 -2.07 -5.98
C ILE A 54 -3.44 -2.52 -7.40
N ASP A 55 -3.56 -3.83 -7.62
CA ASP A 55 -3.57 -4.42 -8.96
C ASP A 55 -5.01 -4.87 -9.27
N PRO A 56 -5.83 -3.98 -9.88
CA PRO A 56 -7.20 -4.30 -10.21
C PRO A 56 -7.33 -5.23 -11.43
N PHE A 57 -6.26 -5.39 -12.21
CA PHE A 57 -6.31 -6.06 -13.52
C PHE A 57 -5.51 -7.36 -13.59
N HIS A 58 -4.89 -7.79 -12.48
CA HIS A 58 -4.00 -8.95 -12.43
C HIS A 58 -2.81 -8.82 -13.39
N GLN A 59 -2.19 -7.64 -13.42
CA GLN A 59 -1.09 -7.28 -14.31
C GLN A 59 0.21 -7.04 -13.52
N GLU A 60 1.33 -6.88 -14.24
CA GLU A 60 2.60 -6.50 -13.60
C GLU A 60 2.57 -5.09 -13.02
N GLN A 61 1.62 -4.25 -13.43
CA GLN A 61 1.51 -2.87 -12.98
C GLN A 61 0.61 -2.75 -11.76
N PHE A 62 1.09 -2.05 -10.73
CA PHE A 62 0.26 -1.61 -9.61
C PHE A 62 -0.12 -0.15 -9.77
N PHE A 63 -1.28 0.22 -9.23
CA PHE A 63 -1.78 1.59 -9.27
C PHE A 63 -1.86 2.16 -7.86
N LEU A 64 -1.56 3.45 -7.72
CA LEU A 64 -1.74 4.15 -6.46
C LEU A 64 -3.21 4.58 -6.33
N ARG A 65 -3.92 3.95 -5.40
CA ARG A 65 -5.36 4.16 -5.20
C ARG A 65 -5.64 4.65 -3.78
N ALA A 66 -6.69 5.44 -3.61
CA ALA A 66 -7.19 5.83 -2.31
C ALA A 66 -8.06 4.71 -1.73
N GLN A 67 -7.83 4.38 -0.45
CA GLN A 67 -8.54 3.32 0.25
C GLN A 67 -8.81 3.77 1.69
N GLU A 68 -9.98 3.41 2.23
CA GLU A 68 -10.39 3.77 3.59
C GLU A 68 -10.23 2.61 4.58
N ASP A 69 -10.31 1.36 4.11
CA ASP A 69 -10.51 0.17 4.92
C ASP A 69 -9.50 -0.96 4.63
N ALA A 70 -8.28 -0.61 4.22
CA ALA A 70 -7.24 -1.60 3.99
C ALA A 70 -6.85 -2.33 5.28
N ALA A 71 -6.64 -3.64 5.21
CA ALA A 71 -6.07 -4.41 6.32
C ALA A 71 -4.62 -3.99 6.64
N SER A 72 -3.92 -3.45 5.65
CA SER A 72 -2.57 -2.88 5.74
C SER A 72 -2.35 -1.99 4.52
N TYR A 73 -1.65 -0.87 4.71
CA TYR A 73 -1.24 0.02 3.63
C TYR A 73 0.18 -0.29 3.17
N SER A 74 0.45 0.00 1.90
CA SER A 74 1.78 -0.12 1.31
C SER A 74 2.77 0.82 1.99
N GLU A 75 3.94 0.28 2.34
CA GLU A 75 5.07 1.09 2.78
C GLU A 75 5.85 1.57 1.56
N PHE A 76 6.14 2.86 1.54
CA PHE A 76 6.90 3.52 0.49
C PHE A 76 8.23 4.04 1.04
N ASN A 77 9.22 4.15 0.17
CA ASN A 77 10.42 4.92 0.39
C ASN A 77 10.54 5.98 -0.71
N LEU A 78 11.52 6.88 -0.61
CA LEU A 78 11.86 7.80 -1.70
C LEU A 78 13.36 7.74 -1.95
N THR A 79 13.74 7.16 -3.08
CA THR A 79 15.14 6.98 -3.48
C THR A 79 15.40 7.77 -4.75
N LYS A 80 16.35 8.72 -4.71
CA LYS A 80 16.73 9.57 -5.88
C LYS A 80 15.53 10.22 -6.61
N GLY A 81 14.46 10.52 -5.87
CA GLY A 81 13.25 11.12 -6.41
C GLY A 81 12.31 10.16 -7.12
N THR A 82 12.45 8.86 -6.89
CA THR A 82 11.49 7.82 -7.27
C THR A 82 10.85 7.27 -6.00
N LEU A 83 9.52 7.18 -5.96
CA LEU A 83 8.85 6.45 -4.89
C LEU A 83 9.06 4.96 -5.14
N GLU A 84 9.58 4.24 -4.17
CA GLU A 84 9.71 2.78 -4.26
C GLU A 84 8.90 2.11 -3.15
N THR A 85 8.57 0.86 -3.38
CA THR A 85 7.76 0.04 -2.48
C THR A 85 8.05 -1.43 -2.74
N LEU A 86 7.60 -2.31 -1.83
CA LEU A 86 7.68 -3.75 -2.03
C LEU A 86 6.28 -4.29 -2.31
N ALA A 87 6.12 -4.96 -3.45
CA ALA A 87 4.88 -5.63 -3.81
C ALA A 87 5.16 -7.06 -4.30
N MET A 88 4.13 -7.90 -4.26
CA MET A 88 4.19 -9.27 -4.76
C MET A 88 3.43 -9.33 -6.09
N PRO A 89 4.12 -9.59 -7.22
CA PRO A 89 3.46 -9.68 -8.52
C PRO A 89 2.53 -10.90 -8.61
N PRO A 90 1.54 -10.91 -9.50
CA PRO A 90 0.57 -12.01 -9.64
C PRO A 90 1.20 -13.38 -9.89
N ASN A 91 2.36 -13.42 -10.55
CA ASN A 91 2.99 -14.66 -11.01
C ASN A 91 4.16 -15.13 -10.12
N LEU A 92 4.53 -14.36 -9.09
CA LEU A 92 5.67 -14.67 -8.23
C LEU A 92 5.23 -14.70 -6.76
N PHE A 93 5.90 -15.54 -5.97
CA PHE A 93 5.67 -15.64 -4.52
C PHE A 93 6.71 -14.86 -3.71
N THR A 94 7.44 -13.97 -4.38
CA THR A 94 8.52 -13.16 -3.81
C THR A 94 8.15 -11.68 -3.87
N LEU A 95 8.56 -10.93 -2.86
CA LEU A 95 8.47 -9.48 -2.89
C LEU A 95 9.55 -8.93 -3.81
N GLU A 96 9.17 -7.98 -4.65
CA GLU A 96 10.06 -7.25 -5.55
C GLU A 96 9.92 -5.75 -5.32
N THR A 97 10.94 -5.00 -5.73
CA THR A 97 10.93 -3.54 -5.66
C THR A 97 10.16 -2.98 -6.84
N TYR A 98 9.15 -2.18 -6.51
CA TYR A 98 8.31 -1.47 -7.46
C TYR A 98 8.60 0.01 -7.39
N GLU A 99 8.77 0.63 -8.54
CA GLU A 99 9.15 2.03 -8.68
C GLU A 99 8.03 2.82 -9.35
N SER A 100 7.78 4.02 -8.84
CA SER A 100 6.74 4.90 -9.35
C SER A 100 7.04 5.39 -10.76
N ASN A 101 5.99 5.46 -11.56
CA ASN A 101 5.95 6.08 -12.86
C ASN A 101 4.60 6.79 -13.04
N ILE A 102 4.47 7.54 -14.13
CA ILE A 102 3.26 8.25 -14.48
C ILE A 102 2.95 7.99 -15.94
N ASP A 103 1.68 7.74 -16.24
CA ASP A 103 1.22 7.72 -17.62
C ASP A 103 1.12 9.17 -18.10
N THR A 104 1.93 9.53 -19.09
CA THR A 104 1.98 10.91 -19.58
C THR A 104 0.71 11.34 -20.30
N ASP A 105 -0.08 10.38 -20.79
CA ASP A 105 -1.31 10.65 -21.53
C ASP A 105 -2.50 10.80 -20.58
N SER A 106 -2.62 9.91 -19.57
CA SER A 106 -3.72 9.93 -18.60
C SER A 106 -3.41 10.69 -17.31
N GLY A 107 -2.14 10.86 -16.96
CA GLY A 107 -1.71 11.41 -15.67
C GLY A 107 -1.83 10.41 -14.51
N GLU A 108 -2.16 9.14 -14.76
CA GLU A 108 -2.34 8.13 -13.72
C GLU A 108 -1.00 7.72 -13.11
N PHE A 109 -0.94 7.63 -11.77
CA PHE A 109 0.24 7.11 -11.08
C PHE A 109 0.21 5.61 -11.00
N PHE A 110 1.32 5.00 -11.41
CA PHE A 110 1.48 3.56 -11.37
C PHE A 110 2.89 3.16 -10.96
N PHE A 111 3.06 1.87 -10.69
CA PHE A 111 4.30 1.30 -10.22
C PHE A 111 4.63 0.05 -11.03
N LEU A 112 5.89 -0.07 -11.43
CA LEU A 112 6.42 -1.18 -12.21
C LEU A 112 7.71 -1.72 -11.56
N PRO A 113 8.09 -2.99 -11.82
CA PRO A 113 9.32 -3.55 -11.30
C PRO A 113 10.55 -2.85 -11.90
N GLU A 114 11.35 -2.21 -11.04
CA GLU A 114 12.65 -1.57 -11.38
C GLU A 114 12.66 -0.69 -12.66
N SER A 115 11.57 0.02 -12.96
CA SER A 115 11.44 0.81 -14.19
C SER A 115 10.89 2.24 -13.97
N GLY A 116 11.20 2.84 -12.82
CA GLY A 116 10.75 4.18 -12.49
C GLY A 116 11.45 5.27 -13.30
N THR A 117 10.77 6.40 -13.45
CA THR A 117 11.39 7.61 -13.99
C THR A 117 12.05 8.38 -12.84
N PRO A 118 13.40 8.48 -12.79
CA PRO A 118 14.07 9.09 -11.65
C PRO A 118 13.83 10.60 -11.56
N GLY A 119 13.78 11.10 -10.32
CA GLY A 119 13.84 12.53 -10.03
C GLY A 119 12.52 13.30 -10.11
N LEU A 120 11.38 12.63 -10.21
CA LEU A 120 10.08 13.31 -10.32
C LEU A 120 9.46 13.64 -8.97
N PHE A 121 9.72 12.84 -7.93
CA PHE A 121 9.15 13.03 -6.61
C PHE A 121 10.13 13.66 -5.64
N SER A 122 9.62 14.51 -4.75
CA SER A 122 10.36 15.06 -3.62
C SER A 122 9.43 15.33 -2.45
N PHE A 123 9.99 15.67 -1.29
CA PHE A 123 9.20 16.11 -0.14
C PHE A 123 9.46 17.57 0.18
N HIS A 124 8.41 18.36 0.29
CA HIS A 124 8.43 19.70 0.87
C HIS A 124 7.89 19.61 2.30
N GLY A 125 8.78 19.34 3.25
CA GLY A 125 8.41 18.98 4.63
C GLY A 125 7.85 17.55 4.70
N GLN A 126 6.54 17.42 4.93
CA GLN A 126 5.82 16.14 4.87
C GLN A 126 5.01 15.96 3.59
N TRP A 127 4.86 17.00 2.78
CA TRP A 127 4.05 16.98 1.56
C TRP A 127 4.84 16.39 0.40
N LEU A 128 4.26 15.41 -0.26
CA LEU A 128 4.77 14.88 -1.51
C LEU A 128 4.63 15.97 -2.59
N ALA A 129 5.70 16.19 -3.33
CA ALA A 129 5.72 17.04 -4.49
C ALA A 129 6.03 16.18 -5.72
N PHE A 130 5.32 16.44 -6.81
CA PHE A 130 5.64 15.91 -8.13
C PHE A 130 6.14 17.05 -9.01
N ASN A 131 7.31 16.85 -9.61
CA ASN A 131 8.04 17.86 -10.38
C ASN A 131 8.16 19.21 -9.64
N GLY A 132 8.47 19.14 -8.33
CA GLY A 132 8.63 20.31 -7.46
C GLY A 132 7.32 20.98 -6.99
N SER A 133 6.15 20.49 -7.42
CA SER A 133 4.85 21.04 -6.99
C SER A 133 4.11 20.07 -6.06
N THR A 134 3.68 20.58 -4.91
CA THR A 134 2.76 19.88 -3.99
C THR A 134 1.29 19.97 -4.42
N SER A 135 0.99 20.79 -5.42
CA SER A 135 -0.35 21.03 -5.95
C SER A 135 -0.49 20.43 -7.33
N GLY A 136 -1.65 19.84 -7.61
CA GLY A 136 -1.92 19.14 -8.87
C GLY A 136 -2.26 17.67 -8.68
N PHE A 137 -2.09 17.09 -7.49
CA PHE A 137 -2.65 15.78 -7.22
C PHE A 137 -4.17 15.86 -7.17
N THR A 138 -4.83 14.90 -7.79
CA THR A 138 -6.29 14.76 -7.79
C THR A 138 -6.65 13.32 -7.45
N ILE A 139 -7.75 13.12 -6.72
CA ILE A 139 -8.39 11.81 -6.60
C ILE A 139 -9.66 11.83 -7.43
N CYS A 140 -9.80 10.88 -8.35
CA CYS A 140 -10.96 10.79 -9.22
C CYS A 140 -11.77 9.55 -8.86
N GLU A 141 -13.07 9.74 -8.62
CA GLU A 141 -13.98 8.62 -8.41
C GLU A 141 -14.10 7.80 -9.70
N PRO A 142 -14.02 6.47 -9.61
CA PRO A 142 -14.11 5.61 -10.78
C PRO A 142 -15.55 5.59 -11.30
N SER A 143 -15.70 5.28 -12.59
CA SER A 143 -17.01 5.22 -13.23
C SER A 143 -17.90 4.09 -12.67
N ASN A 144 -17.29 3.10 -12.01
CA ASN A 144 -17.94 1.99 -11.32
C ASN A 144 -17.64 2.06 -9.82
N ALA A 145 -18.69 2.14 -9.00
CA ALA A 145 -18.59 2.27 -7.54
C ALA A 145 -17.96 1.07 -6.79
N ILE A 146 -17.45 0.07 -7.52
CA ILE A 146 -16.77 -1.10 -6.97
C ILE A 146 -15.25 -0.88 -6.96
N GLU A 147 -14.72 0.00 -7.82
CA GLU A 147 -13.30 0.30 -7.87
C GLU A 147 -12.90 1.33 -6.83
N ASN A 148 -11.62 1.30 -6.43
CA ASN A 148 -11.06 2.31 -5.54
C ASN A 148 -10.77 3.61 -6.31
N PRO A 149 -11.00 4.80 -5.69
CA PRO A 149 -10.63 6.07 -6.28
C PRO A 149 -9.15 6.15 -6.65
N VAL A 150 -8.88 6.83 -7.76
CA VAL A 150 -7.58 6.79 -8.42
C VAL A 150 -6.82 8.07 -8.20
N VAL A 151 -5.53 7.96 -7.89
CA VAL A 151 -4.66 9.12 -7.77
C VAL A 151 -4.10 9.48 -9.15
N TYR A 152 -4.39 10.71 -9.57
CA TYR A 152 -3.91 11.30 -10.81
C TYR A 152 -3.06 12.54 -10.54
N TRP A 153 -2.20 12.86 -11.50
CA TRP A 153 -1.60 14.18 -11.64
C TRP A 153 -2.41 15.02 -12.63
N LYS A 154 -2.96 16.12 -12.15
CA LYS A 154 -3.78 17.07 -12.89
C LYS A 154 -4.94 16.38 -13.61
N GLY A 155 -5.63 15.47 -12.92
CA GLY A 155 -6.85 14.87 -13.42
C GLY A 155 -7.86 15.97 -13.77
N THR A 156 -8.52 15.82 -14.92
CA THR A 156 -9.44 16.85 -15.45
C THR A 156 -10.88 16.37 -15.54
N ASP A 157 -11.14 15.12 -15.18
CA ASP A 157 -12.49 14.56 -15.20
C ASP A 157 -13.35 15.23 -14.13
N SER A 158 -14.66 15.28 -14.38
CA SER A 158 -15.62 15.93 -13.47
C SER A 158 -15.70 15.29 -12.08
N THR A 159 -15.21 14.06 -11.94
CA THR A 159 -15.16 13.32 -10.67
C THR A 159 -13.85 13.56 -9.90
N CYS A 160 -12.89 14.27 -10.48
CA CYS A 160 -11.62 14.56 -9.87
C CYS A 160 -11.74 15.69 -8.83
N VAL A 161 -11.20 15.44 -7.65
CA VAL A 161 -11.13 16.42 -6.56
C VAL A 161 -9.66 16.69 -6.25
N ASP A 162 -9.31 17.98 -6.15
CA ASP A 162 -7.98 18.41 -5.73
C ASP A 162 -7.62 17.83 -4.36
N THR A 163 -6.41 17.29 -4.27
CA THR A 163 -5.90 16.69 -3.04
C THR A 163 -4.44 17.03 -2.81
N PHE A 164 -3.98 16.77 -1.59
CA PHE A 164 -2.59 16.86 -1.20
C PHE A 164 -2.16 15.52 -0.63
N ILE A 165 -1.00 15.04 -1.04
CA ILE A 165 -0.43 13.80 -0.53
C ILE A 165 0.64 14.14 0.49
N PHE A 166 0.62 13.48 1.65
CA PHE A 166 1.66 13.61 2.66
C PHE A 166 2.14 12.25 3.14
N ARG A 167 3.34 12.25 3.72
CA ARG A 167 3.93 11.06 4.35
C ARG A 167 3.62 10.99 5.84
N THR A 168 3.37 9.78 6.33
CA THR A 168 3.21 9.48 7.75
C THR A 168 4.01 8.22 8.13
N THR A 169 4.44 8.12 9.39
CA THR A 169 5.10 6.91 9.93
C THR A 169 4.13 5.97 10.61
N THR A 170 2.88 6.39 10.78
CA THR A 170 1.81 5.62 11.39
C THR A 170 0.97 4.98 10.30
N ASP A 171 0.77 3.66 10.36
CA ASP A 171 -0.08 2.95 9.42
C ASP A 171 -1.52 3.50 9.51
N PRO A 172 -2.13 3.98 8.41
CA PRO A 172 -3.50 4.48 8.43
C PRO A 172 -4.54 3.44 8.91
N ALA A 173 -4.23 2.15 8.80
CA ALA A 173 -5.08 1.08 9.35
C ALA A 173 -5.05 1.03 10.89
N SER A 174 -4.07 1.66 11.56
CA SER A 174 -3.93 1.61 13.02
C SER A 174 -4.74 2.67 13.77
N THR A 175 -5.36 3.62 13.08
CA THR A 175 -6.16 4.71 13.67
C THR A 175 -7.65 4.40 13.81
N SER A 176 -8.09 3.20 13.46
CA SER A 176 -9.50 2.77 13.42
C SER A 176 -10.00 2.08 14.71
N THR A 177 -9.32 2.25 15.85
CA THR A 177 -9.76 1.74 17.17
C THR A 177 -10.52 2.77 17.99
#